data_AF-A0AB38A2M5-F1
#
_entry.id   AF-A0AB38A2M5-F1
#
_cell.length_a   1.000
_cell.length_b   1.000
_cell.length_c   1.000
_cell.angle_alpha   90.00
_cell.angle_beta   90.00
_cell.angle_gamma   90.00
#
_symmetry.space_group_name_H-M   'P 1'
#
loop_
_entity.id
_entity.type
_entity.pdbx_description
1 polymer ?
#
loop_
_entity_poly.entity_id
_entity_poly.type
_entity_poly.pdbx_seq_one_letter_code
_entity_poly.pdbx_strand_id
1 'polypeptide(L)'
;MSKSKIIQFIEADIRAYNQLVDPTLGSKISLSYLATLWQEFDLLELADQTPILMKQAFSCCRELSFHQTYAISLSLTDQTPFKPGKACWTYTLAIKEENAVIAACATTLLVEEPI
;
A
#
# COMPACT_ATOMS: atom_id res chain seq x y z
N MET A 1 -13.82 -6.03 7.31
CA MET A 1 -13.96 -4.65 7.83
C MET A 1 -12.73 -3.87 7.39
N SER A 2 -12.86 -2.75 6.67
CA SER A 2 -11.70 -1.92 6.33
C SER A 2 -11.16 -1.28 7.61
N LYS A 3 -10.01 -1.75 8.08
CA LYS A 3 -9.28 -1.07 9.16
C LYS A 3 -8.75 0.24 8.58
N SER A 4 -9.01 1.34 9.29
CA SER A 4 -8.48 2.67 8.94
C SER A 4 -7.54 3.11 10.06
N LYS A 5 -6.41 3.72 9.71
CA LYS A 5 -5.45 4.30 10.64
C LYS A 5 -5.15 5.74 10.27
N ILE A 6 -4.79 6.56 11.25
CA ILE A 6 -4.30 7.92 11.01
C ILE A 6 -2.77 7.88 11.05
N ILE A 7 -2.13 8.47 10.06
CA ILE A 7 -0.68 8.60 9.98
C ILE A 7 -0.28 10.05 9.70
N GLN A 8 0.97 10.36 10.04
CA GLN A 8 1.68 11.53 9.58
C GLN A 8 3.03 11.06 9.04
N PHE A 9 3.43 11.54 7.87
CA PHE A 9 4.74 11.19 7.33
C PHE A 9 5.85 11.82 8.18
N ILE A 10 6.86 11.02 8.50
CA ILE A 10 8.05 11.47 9.22
C ILE A 10 9.16 11.68 8.20
N GLU A 11 9.72 12.88 8.14
CA GLU A 11 10.72 13.24 7.12
C GLU A 11 11.97 12.37 7.19
N ALA A 12 12.39 11.99 8.42
CA ALA A 12 13.53 11.11 8.62
C ALA A 12 13.33 9.74 7.96
N ASP A 13 12.14 9.14 8.09
CA ASP A 13 11.81 7.84 7.52
C ASP A 13 11.76 7.89 5.99
N ILE A 14 11.15 8.93 5.43
CA ILE A 14 11.10 9.16 3.97
C ILE A 14 12.50 9.32 3.40
N ARG A 15 13.35 10.10 4.06
CA ARG A 15 14.73 10.33 3.64
C ARG A 15 15.53 9.02 3.68
N ALA A 16 15.39 8.24 4.75
CA ALA A 16 16.06 6.95 4.89
C ALA A 16 15.63 5.97 3.79
N TYR A 17 14.33 5.91 3.49
CA TYR A 17 13.82 5.09 2.38
C TYR A 17 14.34 5.56 1.02
N ASN A 18 14.28 6.87 0.75
CA ASN A 18 14.74 7.42 -0.53
C ASN A 18 16.23 7.17 -0.75
N GLN A 19 17.07 7.17 0.28
CA GLN A 19 18.49 6.80 0.14
C GLN A 19 18.70 5.39 -0.41
N LEU A 20 17.77 4.47 -0.19
CA LEU A 20 17.84 3.09 -0.69
C LEU A 20 17.28 2.95 -2.10
N VAL A 21 16.20 3.67 -2.41
CA VAL A 21 15.46 3.51 -3.67
C VAL A 21 15.93 4.49 -4.75
N ASP A 22 16.06 5.76 -4.41
CA ASP A 22 16.56 6.82 -5.29
C ASP A 22 17.01 8.03 -4.45
N PRO A 23 18.33 8.18 -4.21
CA PRO A 23 18.87 9.27 -3.40
C PRO A 23 18.55 10.67 -3.94
N THR A 24 18.24 10.81 -5.23
CA THR A 24 17.94 12.11 -5.86
C THR A 24 16.61 12.70 -5.41
N LEU A 25 15.72 11.88 -4.83
CA LEU A 25 14.42 12.32 -4.33
C LEU A 25 14.53 13.15 -3.05
N GLY A 26 15.65 13.10 -2.33
CA GLY A 26 15.85 13.86 -1.10
C GLY A 26 14.75 13.60 -0.08
N SER A 27 14.04 14.65 0.35
CA SER A 27 12.90 14.57 1.27
C SER A 27 11.54 14.49 0.58
N LYS A 28 11.46 14.28 -0.74
CA LYS A 28 10.17 14.12 -1.42
C LYS A 28 9.51 12.80 -1.03
N ILE A 29 8.23 12.84 -0.64
CA ILE A 29 7.44 11.62 -0.39
C ILE A 29 7.25 10.90 -1.73
N SER A 30 7.98 9.81 -1.92
CA SER A 30 7.92 9.00 -3.13
C SER A 30 6.65 8.15 -3.13
N LEU A 31 6.03 7.96 -4.31
CA LEU A 31 4.82 7.12 -4.38
C LEU A 31 5.12 5.66 -4.02
N SER A 32 6.34 5.19 -4.30
CA SER A 32 6.76 3.85 -3.91
C SER A 32 6.82 3.67 -2.40
N TYR A 33 7.11 4.71 -1.62
CA TYR A 33 7.02 4.65 -0.16
C TYR A 33 5.63 4.24 0.32
N LEU A 34 4.56 4.60 -0.40
CA LEU A 34 3.19 4.25 -0.03
C LEU A 34 2.96 2.74 0.04
N ALA A 35 3.73 1.94 -0.72
CA ALA A 35 3.67 0.49 -0.63
C ALA A 35 4.09 -0.03 0.76
N THR A 36 4.99 0.67 1.46
CA THR A 36 5.49 0.26 2.78
C THR A 36 4.41 0.39 3.86
N LEU A 37 3.46 1.31 3.69
CA LEU A 37 2.37 1.55 4.64
C LEU A 37 1.42 0.35 4.79
N TRP A 38 1.54 -0.66 3.92
CA TRP A 38 0.88 -1.94 4.11
C TRP A 38 1.22 -2.62 5.43
N GLN A 39 2.45 -2.42 5.94
CA GLN A 39 2.90 -3.01 7.21
C GLN A 39 2.07 -2.53 8.41
N GLU A 40 1.28 -1.46 8.24
CA GLU A 40 0.35 -0.98 9.25
C GLU A 40 -0.89 -1.87 9.41
N PHE A 41 -1.10 -2.89 8.57
CA PHE A 41 -2.31 -3.71 8.59
C PHE A 41 -1.99 -5.18 8.78
N ASP A 42 -2.67 -5.81 9.74
CA ASP A 42 -2.66 -7.27 9.88
C ASP A 42 -3.57 -7.89 8.82
N LEU A 43 -2.99 -8.64 7.89
CA LEU A 43 -3.69 -9.45 6.88
C LEU A 43 -3.67 -10.92 7.29
N LEU A 44 -4.57 -11.28 8.22
CA LEU A 44 -4.62 -12.63 8.80
C LEU A 44 -4.85 -13.71 7.74
N GLU A 45 -5.58 -13.39 6.68
CA GLU A 45 -5.83 -14.29 5.56
C GLU A 45 -4.56 -14.64 4.74
N LEU A 46 -3.48 -13.86 4.90
CA LEU A 46 -2.18 -14.11 4.28
C LEU A 46 -1.13 -14.68 5.25
N ALA A 47 -1.45 -14.82 6.55
CA ALA A 47 -0.46 -15.11 7.59
C ALA A 47 0.27 -16.44 7.40
N ASP A 48 -0.44 -17.46 6.90
CA ASP A 48 0.10 -18.81 6.66
C ASP A 48 0.47 -19.04 5.18
N GLN A 49 0.55 -17.98 4.38
CA GLN A 49 0.84 -18.05 2.96
C GLN A 49 2.15 -17.34 2.62
N THR A 50 2.77 -17.74 1.51
CA THR A 50 3.89 -16.99 0.90
C THR A 50 3.40 -16.35 -0.40
N PRO A 51 2.67 -15.22 -0.34
CA PRO A 51 2.14 -14.58 -1.53
C PRO A 51 3.26 -14.06 -2.43
N ILE A 52 3.05 -14.16 -3.75
CA ILE A 52 4.00 -13.63 -4.74
C ILE A 52 3.48 -12.28 -5.23
N LEU A 53 4.32 -11.25 -5.16
CA LEU A 53 4.00 -9.94 -5.72
C LEU A 53 3.94 -10.04 -7.26
N MET A 54 2.75 -9.83 -7.82
CA MET A 54 2.52 -9.90 -9.27
C MET A 54 2.52 -8.52 -9.92
N LYS A 55 1.91 -7.53 -9.26
CA LYS A 55 1.75 -6.19 -9.79
C LYS A 55 1.70 -5.17 -8.67
N GLN A 56 2.31 -4.02 -8.90
CA GLN A 56 2.14 -2.85 -8.06
C GLN A 56 1.81 -1.65 -8.93
N ALA A 57 0.80 -0.88 -8.54
CA ALA A 57 0.35 0.31 -9.24
C ALA A 57 0.11 1.44 -8.25
N PHE A 58 0.50 2.65 -8.66
CA PHE A 58 0.39 3.85 -7.85
C PHE A 58 -0.43 4.89 -8.59
N SER A 59 -1.26 5.62 -7.85
CA SER A 59 -1.93 6.82 -8.33
C SER A 59 -1.83 7.91 -7.28
N CYS A 60 -1.72 9.15 -7.74
CA CYS A 60 -1.60 10.31 -6.87
C CYS A 60 -2.24 11.51 -7.58
N CYS A 61 -3.32 12.02 -7.01
CA CYS A 61 -4.08 13.14 -7.54
C CYS A 61 -3.59 14.47 -6.95
N ARG A 62 -2.89 14.44 -5.81
CA ARG A 62 -2.39 15.61 -5.09
C ARG A 62 -1.08 15.27 -4.38
N GLU A 63 -0.14 16.21 -4.38
CA GLU A 63 1.13 16.05 -3.67
C GLU A 63 0.92 15.88 -2.16
N LEU A 64 1.69 14.96 -1.56
CA LEU A 64 1.66 14.64 -0.13
C LEU A 64 2.63 15.56 0.63
N SER A 65 2.31 15.87 1.88
CA SER A 65 3.11 16.76 2.73
C SER A 65 3.38 16.18 4.12
N PHE A 66 4.41 16.70 4.79
CA PHE A 66 4.80 16.29 6.15
C PHE A 66 3.96 16.94 7.25
N HIS A 67 3.30 18.07 6.97
CA HIS A 67 2.55 18.84 7.97
C HIS A 67 1.08 18.42 8.07
N GLN A 68 0.67 17.44 7.27
CA GLN A 68 -0.70 16.94 7.21
C GLN A 68 -0.80 15.53 7.79
N THR A 69 -1.94 15.26 8.41
CA THR A 69 -2.33 13.91 8.80
C THR A 69 -3.21 13.29 7.73
N TYR A 70 -3.00 12.02 7.44
CA TYR A 70 -3.78 11.27 6.47
C TYR A 70 -4.46 10.08 7.13
N ALA A 71 -5.68 9.78 6.68
CA ALA A 71 -6.30 8.50 6.98
C ALA A 71 -5.88 7.49 5.92
N ILE A 72 -5.31 6.36 6.34
CA ILE A 72 -4.99 5.23 5.47
C ILE A 72 -5.95 4.09 5.71
N SER A 73 -6.37 3.43 4.64
CA SER A 73 -7.20 2.23 4.73
C SER A 73 -6.76 1.21 3.70
N LEU A 74 -6.67 -0.06 4.11
CA LEU A 74 -6.39 -1.18 3.23
C LEU A 74 -7.64 -2.04 3.06
N SER A 75 -7.95 -2.39 1.81
CA SER A 75 -9.08 -3.25 1.49
C SER A 75 -8.76 -4.17 0.33
N LEU A 76 -9.20 -5.42 0.41
CA LEU A 76 -9.23 -6.33 -0.73
C LEU A 76 -10.30 -5.85 -1.71
N THR A 77 -9.88 -5.46 -2.92
CA THR A 77 -10.73 -4.82 -3.93
C THR A 77 -11.04 -5.71 -5.12
N ASP A 78 -10.24 -6.76 -5.34
CA ASP A 78 -10.46 -7.71 -6.42
C ASP A 78 -9.90 -9.09 -6.03
N GLN A 79 -10.58 -10.14 -6.50
CA GLN A 79 -10.17 -11.53 -6.37
C GLN A 79 -10.47 -12.23 -7.70
N THR A 80 -9.43 -12.58 -8.44
CA THR A 80 -9.57 -13.20 -9.76
C THR A 80 -8.89 -14.57 -9.78
N PRO A 81 -9.55 -15.62 -10.32
CA PRO A 81 -8.88 -16.90 -10.53
C PRO A 81 -7.68 -16.76 -11.47
N PHE A 82 -6.58 -17.45 -11.18
CA PHE A 82 -5.39 -17.44 -12.04
C PHE A 82 -5.10 -18.83 -12.63
N LYS A 83 -5.05 -19.86 -11.80
CA LYS A 83 -4.87 -21.28 -12.16
C LYS A 83 -5.57 -22.16 -11.12
N PRO A 84 -5.80 -23.46 -11.36
CA PRO A 84 -6.37 -24.35 -10.34
C PRO A 84 -5.60 -24.24 -9.01
N GLY A 85 -6.32 -23.93 -7.92
CA GLY A 85 -5.75 -23.75 -6.59
C GLY A 85 -5.00 -22.42 -6.37
N LYS A 86 -5.07 -21.46 -7.31
CA LYS A 86 -4.37 -20.17 -7.20
C LYS A 86 -5.23 -19.01 -7.69
N ALA A 87 -5.23 -17.94 -6.90
CA ALA A 87 -5.95 -16.71 -7.20
C ALA A 87 -5.03 -15.48 -7.16
N CYS A 88 -5.39 -14.45 -7.91
CA CYS A 88 -4.83 -13.12 -7.80
C CYS A 88 -5.72 -12.27 -6.90
N TRP A 89 -5.19 -11.81 -5.78
CA TRP A 89 -5.87 -10.91 -4.85
C TRP A 89 -5.28 -9.52 -5.00
N THR A 90 -6.11 -8.52 -5.31
CA THR A 90 -5.67 -7.12 -5.38
C THR A 90 -6.19 -6.36 -4.19
N TYR A 91 -5.28 -5.90 -3.34
CA TYR A 91 -5.57 -5.00 -2.25
C TYR A 91 -5.24 -3.57 -2.66
N THR A 92 -6.11 -2.65 -2.30
CA THR A 92 -5.91 -1.22 -2.49
C THR A 92 -5.71 -0.53 -1.15
N LEU A 93 -4.51 0.04 -0.97
CA LEU A 93 -4.24 1.02 0.08
C LEU A 93 -4.68 2.39 -0.43
N ALA A 94 -5.66 3.00 0.24
CA ALA A 94 -6.10 4.36 -0.03
C ALA A 94 -5.56 5.32 1.03
N ILE A 95 -4.99 6.45 0.58
CA ILE A 95 -4.55 7.57 1.40
C ILE A 95 -5.58 8.68 1.25
N LYS A 96 -6.17 9.11 2.36
CA LYS A 96 -7.29 10.05 2.40
C LYS A 96 -6.94 11.31 3.19
N GLU A 97 -7.34 12.45 2.64
CA GLU A 97 -7.36 13.76 3.29
C GLU A 97 -8.82 14.23 3.32
N GLU A 98 -9.36 14.54 4.51
CA GLU A 98 -10.74 15.07 4.67
C GLU A 98 -11.83 14.26 3.91
N ASN A 99 -11.67 12.92 3.87
CA ASN A 99 -12.50 11.92 3.16
C ASN A 99 -12.27 11.75 1.65
N ALA A 100 -11.45 12.57 1.00
CA ALA A 100 -11.09 12.40 -0.40
C ALA A 100 -9.88 11.45 -0.53
N VAL A 101 -9.94 10.48 -1.45
CA VAL A 101 -8.76 9.65 -1.79
C VAL A 101 -7.82 10.50 -2.64
N ILE A 102 -6.66 10.85 -2.09
CA ILE A 102 -5.66 11.70 -2.76
C ILE A 102 -4.54 10.89 -3.39
N ALA A 103 -4.28 9.69 -2.87
CA ALA A 103 -3.33 8.74 -3.43
C ALA A 103 -3.79 7.32 -3.14
N ALA A 104 -3.36 6.38 -3.99
CA ALA A 104 -3.61 4.97 -3.78
C ALA A 104 -2.42 4.11 -4.25
N CYS A 105 -2.26 2.97 -3.58
CA CYS A 105 -1.36 1.90 -3.98
C CYS A 105 -2.18 0.61 -4.11
N ALA A 106 -2.27 0.09 -5.33
CA ALA A 106 -2.87 -1.21 -5.60
C ALA A 106 -1.77 -2.26 -5.74
N THR A 107 -1.83 -3.30 -4.91
CA THR A 107 -0.88 -4.42 -4.93
C THR A 107 -1.66 -5.69 -5.23
N THR A 108 -1.30 -6.34 -6.33
CA THR A 108 -1.84 -7.65 -6.71
C THR A 108 -0.87 -8.73 -6.28
N LEU A 109 -1.35 -9.67 -5.49
CA LEU A 109 -0.63 -10.82 -4.99
C LEU A 109 -1.20 -12.09 -5.63
N LEU A 110 -0.32 -13.00 -6.04
CA LEU A 110 -0.70 -14.38 -6.31
C LEU A 110 -0.69 -15.15 -4.98
N VAL A 111 -1.81 -15.77 -4.65
CA VAL A 111 -2.05 -16.53 -3.42
C VAL A 111 -2.47 -17.96 -3.76
N GLU A 112 -2.36 -18.86 -2.78
CA GLU A 112 -2.95 -20.20 -2.89
C GLU A 112 -4.42 -20.12 -2.41
N GLU A 113 -5.32 -20.80 -3.12
CA GLU A 113 -6.71 -20.91 -2.67
C GLU A 113 -6.78 -21.90 -1.50
N PRO A 114 -7.49 -21.56 -0.40
CA PRO A 114 -7.75 -22.52 0.65
C PRO A 114 -8.57 -23.70 0.08
N ILE A 115 -8.09 -24.92 0.33
CA ILE A 115 -8.73 -26.18 -0.05
C ILE A 115 -10.04 -26.38 0.70
#